data_AF-A0A955BYD3-F1
#
_entry.id   AF-A0A955BYD3-F1
#
_cell.length_a   1.000
_cell.length_b   1.000
_cell.length_c   1.000
_cell.angle_alpha   90.00
_cell.angle_beta   90.00
_cell.angle_gamma   90.00
#
_symmetry.space_group_name_H-M   'P 1'
#
loop_
_entity.id
_entity.type
_entity.pdbx_description
1 polymer ?
#
loop_
_entity_poly.entity_id
_entity_poly.type
_entity_poly.pdbx_seq_one_letter_code
_entity_poly.pdbx_strand_id
1 'polypeptide(L)'
;MLIEPKQPPRAFRVGVDRRIEISDCGDIHLAPDEQVTFVTPDGKRHDFAAKEWGFYATPSVNGRLAHEGFRTALVRNEQRRYYVMVVNQARLNAFEAYLREERQTLVEWLDERD
;
A
#
# COMPACT_ATOMS: atom_id res chain seq x y z
N MET A 1 15.56 6.78 -13.38
CA MET A 1 15.35 6.39 -11.97
C MET A 1 16.63 6.58 -11.16
N LEU A 2 16.51 7.18 -9.97
CA LEU A 2 17.57 7.28 -8.95
C LEU A 2 17.05 6.64 -7.64
N ILE A 3 17.89 5.87 -6.95
CA ILE A 3 17.58 5.27 -5.64
C ILE A 3 18.55 5.83 -4.59
N GLU A 4 18.00 6.39 -3.51
CA GLU A 4 18.75 6.99 -2.39
C GLU A 4 18.47 6.22 -1.10
N PRO A 5 19.26 5.17 -0.78
CA PRO A 5 19.04 4.36 0.41
C PRO A 5 19.44 5.10 1.70
N LYS A 6 18.67 4.91 2.77
CA LYS A 6 18.98 5.38 4.14
C LYS A 6 19.67 4.25 4.91
N GLN A 7 20.90 4.48 5.37
CA GLN A 7 21.69 3.50 6.12
C GLN A 7 22.25 4.11 7.43
N PRO A 8 21.73 3.74 8.62
CA PRO A 8 20.60 2.82 8.82
C PRO A 8 19.25 3.44 8.37
N PRO A 9 18.22 2.63 8.11
CA PRO A 9 16.85 3.13 7.90
C PRO A 9 16.37 3.96 9.10
N ARG A 10 15.56 4.99 8.83
CA ARG A 10 14.95 5.79 9.89
C ARG A 10 13.75 5.03 10.47
N ALA A 11 13.84 4.59 11.71
CA ALA A 11 12.74 3.94 12.42
C ALA A 11 11.78 4.96 13.06
N PHE A 12 10.47 4.71 12.99
CA PHE A 12 9.45 5.50 13.67
C PHE A 12 8.23 4.64 14.01
N ARG A 13 7.53 4.99 15.10
CA ARG A 13 6.38 4.23 15.60
C ARG A 13 5.04 4.88 15.24
N VAL A 14 4.10 4.06 14.79
CA VAL A 14 2.76 4.45 14.34
C VAL A 14 1.68 3.56 14.95
N GLY A 15 0.43 3.90 14.68
CA GLY A 15 -0.76 3.23 15.19
C GLY A 15 -1.26 3.76 16.53
N VAL A 16 -2.44 3.30 16.95
CA VAL A 16 -3.17 3.78 18.15
C VAL A 16 -2.30 3.71 19.41
N ASP A 17 -1.57 2.60 19.59
CA ASP A 17 -0.70 2.37 20.75
C ASP A 17 0.80 2.55 20.45
N ARG A 18 1.15 3.09 19.27
CA ARG A 18 2.55 3.19 18.78
C ARG A 18 3.30 1.84 18.82
N ARG A 19 2.61 0.72 18.61
CA ARG A 19 3.18 -0.64 18.65
C ARG A 19 3.80 -1.07 17.32
N ILE A 20 3.46 -0.39 16.23
CA ILE A 20 3.96 -0.71 14.89
C ILE A 20 5.17 0.18 14.62
N GLU A 21 6.33 -0.44 14.37
CA GLU A 21 7.54 0.25 13.95
C GLU A 21 7.70 0.13 12.43
N ILE A 22 7.83 1.27 11.76
CA ILE A 22 8.10 1.36 10.32
C ILE A 22 9.53 1.85 10.13
N SER A 23 10.24 1.21 9.20
CA SER A 23 11.56 1.61 8.75
C SER A 23 11.46 2.34 7.41
N ASP A 24 11.80 3.62 7.40
CA ASP A 24 11.97 4.42 6.19
C ASP A 24 13.35 4.12 5.59
N CYS A 25 13.36 3.30 4.54
CA CYS A 25 14.56 2.70 3.94
C CYS A 25 15.27 3.58 2.90
N GLY A 26 14.66 4.70 2.49
CA GLY A 26 15.20 5.54 1.42
C GLY A 26 14.14 6.02 0.45
N ASP A 27 14.60 6.75 -0.56
CA ASP A 27 13.75 7.42 -1.53
C ASP A 27 14.04 6.88 -2.96
N ILE A 28 13.00 6.70 -3.78
CA ILE A 28 13.12 6.33 -5.20
C ILE A 28 12.57 7.49 -6.02
N HIS A 29 13.42 8.09 -6.84
CA HIS A 29 13.07 9.19 -7.73
C HIS A 29 12.79 8.64 -9.14
N LEU A 30 11.58 8.88 -9.62
CA LEU A 30 11.11 8.47 -10.94
C LEU A 30 10.89 9.71 -11.81
N ALA A 31 11.42 9.69 -13.03
CA ALA A 31 11.03 10.63 -14.07
C ALA A 31 9.61 10.30 -14.60
N PRO A 32 8.92 11.23 -15.27
CA PRO A 32 7.68 10.91 -15.97
C PRO A 32 7.82 9.66 -16.83
N ASP A 33 6.83 8.78 -16.75
CA ASP A 33 6.71 7.51 -17.47
C ASP A 33 7.67 6.40 -17.03
N GLU A 34 8.38 6.59 -15.91
CA GLU A 34 9.09 5.50 -15.24
C GLU A 34 8.20 4.74 -14.25
N GLN A 35 8.44 3.44 -14.13
CA GLN A 35 7.74 2.54 -13.22
C GLN A 35 8.73 1.79 -12.34
N VAL A 36 8.37 1.57 -11.07
CA VAL A 36 8.98 0.59 -10.18
C VAL A 36 7.97 -0.50 -9.82
N THR A 37 8.43 -1.74 -9.69
CA THR A 37 7.60 -2.85 -9.21
C THR A 37 8.11 -3.32 -7.85
N PHE A 38 7.23 -3.32 -6.86
CA PHE A 38 7.45 -3.98 -5.57
C PHE A 38 7.02 -5.44 -5.69
N VAL A 39 7.88 -6.36 -5.27
CA VAL A 39 7.62 -7.81 -5.33
C VAL A 39 7.64 -8.37 -3.92
N THR A 40 6.56 -9.03 -3.52
CA THR A 40 6.48 -9.68 -2.20
C THR A 40 7.31 -10.97 -2.16
N PRO A 41 7.62 -11.53 -0.98
CA PRO A 41 8.34 -12.80 -0.88
C PRO A 41 7.65 -13.98 -1.59
N ASP A 42 6.31 -13.95 -1.71
CA ASP A 42 5.49 -14.92 -2.44
C ASP A 42 5.32 -14.57 -3.93
N GLY A 43 6.08 -13.61 -4.46
CA GLY A 43 6.18 -13.29 -5.88
C GLY A 43 5.09 -12.39 -6.45
N LYS A 44 4.14 -11.93 -5.62
CA LYS A 44 3.09 -11.00 -6.06
C LYS A 44 3.68 -9.64 -6.38
N ARG A 45 3.14 -8.97 -7.41
CA ARG A 45 3.69 -7.72 -7.94
C ARG A 45 2.75 -6.54 -7.72
N HIS A 46 3.30 -5.43 -7.25
CA HIS A 46 2.60 -4.15 -7.14
C HIS A 46 3.43 -3.05 -7.81
N ASP A 47 2.89 -2.47 -8.87
CA ASP A 47 3.58 -1.42 -9.62
C ASP A 47 3.25 -0.02 -9.06
N PHE A 48 4.17 0.90 -9.25
CA PHE A 48 3.99 2.33 -8.99
C PHE A 48 4.68 3.09 -10.12
N ALA A 49 3.94 3.96 -10.81
CA ALA A 49 4.45 4.68 -11.98
C ALA A 49 4.29 6.19 -11.84
N ALA A 50 5.33 6.92 -12.22
CA ALA A 50 5.30 8.37 -12.33
C ALA A 50 4.77 8.79 -13.70
N LYS A 51 4.10 9.94 -13.74
CA LYS A 51 3.58 10.62 -14.92
C LYS A 51 3.88 12.11 -14.78
N GLU A 52 3.81 12.84 -15.88
CA GLU A 52 4.02 14.30 -15.85
C GLU A 52 3.07 15.03 -14.88
N TRP A 53 1.86 14.50 -14.69
CA TRP A 53 0.84 15.06 -13.80
C TRP A 53 0.86 14.49 -12.36
N GLY A 54 1.73 13.54 -12.03
CA GLY A 54 1.76 12.90 -10.71
C GLY A 54 2.06 11.41 -10.76
N PHE A 55 1.23 10.59 -10.09
CA PHE A 55 1.48 9.15 -9.95
C PHE A 55 0.25 8.32 -10.29
N TYR A 56 0.48 7.25 -11.05
CA TYR A 56 -0.36 6.07 -11.00
C TYR A 56 0.02 5.25 -9.78
N ALA A 57 -0.72 5.45 -8.69
CA ALA A 57 -0.40 4.88 -7.40
C ALA A 57 -0.51 3.35 -7.36
N THR A 58 -1.34 2.76 -8.21
CA THR A 58 -1.56 1.31 -8.28
C THR A 58 -1.89 0.87 -9.71
N PRO A 59 -1.69 -0.42 -10.07
CA PRO A 59 -2.39 -1.04 -11.20
C PRO A 59 -3.93 -0.95 -11.06
N SER A 60 -4.66 -1.32 -12.11
CA SER A 60 -6.13 -1.39 -12.07
C SER A 60 -6.61 -2.33 -10.95
N VAL A 61 -7.40 -1.77 -10.04
CA VAL A 61 -7.79 -2.41 -8.77
C VAL A 61 -8.71 -3.61 -8.97
N ASN A 62 -9.57 -3.56 -9.99
CA ASN A 62 -10.50 -4.61 -10.41
C ASN A 62 -9.98 -5.42 -11.62
N GLY A 63 -8.70 -5.22 -12.00
CA GLY A 63 -8.08 -5.89 -13.12
C GLY A 63 -6.74 -6.49 -12.73
N ARG A 64 -5.65 -5.85 -13.12
CA ARG A 64 -4.30 -6.40 -12.93
C ARG A 64 -3.98 -6.68 -11.47
N LEU A 65 -4.39 -5.79 -10.56
CA LEU A 65 -4.12 -5.91 -9.14
C LEU A 65 -4.86 -7.12 -8.53
N ALA A 66 -6.11 -7.32 -8.93
CA ALA A 66 -6.89 -8.51 -8.61
C ALA A 66 -6.26 -9.80 -9.17
N HIS A 67 -5.80 -9.78 -10.43
CA HIS A 67 -5.10 -10.91 -11.04
C HIS A 67 -3.78 -11.28 -10.34
N GLU A 68 -3.07 -10.31 -9.76
CA GLU A 68 -1.87 -10.53 -8.94
C GLU A 68 -2.20 -11.09 -7.53
N GLY A 69 -3.48 -11.32 -7.21
CA GLY A 69 -3.92 -11.93 -5.96
C GLY A 69 -4.07 -10.94 -4.80
N PHE A 70 -4.39 -9.69 -5.12
CA PHE A 70 -4.67 -8.64 -4.14
C PHE A 70 -6.13 -8.19 -4.18
N ARG A 71 -6.63 -7.71 -3.04
CA ARG A 71 -7.87 -6.93 -2.92
C ARG A 71 -7.53 -5.47 -2.63
N THR A 72 -8.43 -4.54 -2.95
CA THR A 72 -8.19 -3.11 -2.73
C THR A 72 -9.28 -2.53 -1.82
N ALA A 73 -8.92 -2.22 -0.58
CA ALA A 73 -9.83 -1.66 0.41
C ALA A 73 -9.75 -0.12 0.43
N LEU A 74 -10.90 0.54 0.40
CA LEU A 74 -11.06 1.89 0.92
C LEU A 74 -11.31 1.78 2.43
N VAL A 75 -10.44 2.37 3.23
CA VAL A 75 -10.46 2.28 4.70
C VAL A 75 -10.55 3.69 5.29
N ARG A 76 -11.28 3.83 6.40
CA ARG A 76 -11.39 5.10 7.14
C ARG A 76 -10.99 4.90 8.60
N ASN A 77 -10.20 5.81 9.16
CA ASN A 77 -9.86 5.81 10.59
C ASN A 77 -10.83 6.66 11.45
N GLU A 78 -10.67 6.64 12.77
CA GLU A 78 -11.49 7.43 13.71
C GLU A 78 -11.43 8.95 13.45
N GLN A 79 -10.33 9.45 12.87
CA GLN A 79 -10.15 10.84 12.47
C GLN A 79 -10.80 11.17 11.11
N ARG A 80 -11.61 10.25 10.56
CA ARG A 80 -12.30 10.38 9.27
C ARG A 80 -11.36 10.56 8.06
N ARG A 81 -10.10 10.14 8.19
CA ARG A 81 -9.15 10.10 7.07
C ARG A 81 -9.33 8.80 6.30
N TYR A 82 -9.25 8.89 4.98
CA TYR A 82 -9.40 7.75 4.08
C TYR A 82 -8.06 7.26 3.56
N TYR A 83 -7.96 5.96 3.35
CA TYR A 83 -6.78 5.26 2.89
C TYR A 83 -7.17 4.23 1.83
N VAL A 84 -6.34 4.09 0.81
CA VAL A 84 -6.42 2.97 -0.13
C VAL A 84 -5.38 1.94 0.31
N MET A 85 -5.84 0.75 0.69
CA MET A 85 -4.99 -0.34 1.16
C MET A 85 -5.06 -1.51 0.20
N VAL A 86 -3.91 -1.95 -0.30
CA VAL A 86 -3.79 -3.13 -1.16
C VAL A 86 -3.44 -4.34 -0.29
N VAL A 87 -4.33 -5.34 -0.28
CA VAL A 87 -4.32 -6.44 0.68
C VAL A 87 -4.10 -7.76 -0.04
N ASN A 88 -3.08 -8.51 0.36
CA ASN A 88 -2.89 -9.88 -0.15
C ASN A 88 -4.10 -10.73 0.23
N GLN A 89 -4.79 -11.32 -0.76
CA GLN A 89 -6.03 -12.06 -0.54
C GLN A 89 -5.85 -13.24 0.43
N ALA A 90 -4.66 -13.84 0.47
CA ALA A 90 -4.33 -14.90 1.41
C ALA A 90 -4.11 -14.41 2.86
N ARG A 91 -4.18 -13.10 3.11
CA ARG A 91 -3.89 -12.45 4.41
C ARG A 91 -5.06 -11.59 4.91
N LEU A 92 -6.28 -11.80 4.42
CA LEU A 92 -7.46 -11.04 4.85
C LEU A 92 -7.71 -11.10 6.37
N ASN A 93 -7.54 -12.26 7.00
CA ASN A 93 -7.68 -12.38 8.46
C ASN A 93 -6.71 -11.48 9.23
N ALA A 94 -5.46 -11.33 8.74
CA ALA A 94 -4.47 -10.45 9.36
C ALA A 94 -4.82 -8.97 9.13
N PHE A 95 -5.34 -8.64 7.95
CA PHE A 95 -5.84 -7.30 7.65
C PHE A 95 -7.05 -6.93 8.52
N GLU A 96 -8.02 -7.83 8.72
CA GLU A 96 -9.17 -7.61 9.60
C GLU A 96 -8.76 -7.45 11.07
N ALA A 97 -7.77 -8.21 11.53
CA ALA A 97 -7.19 -8.02 12.86
C ALA A 97 -6.56 -6.63 12.99
N TYR A 98 -5.75 -6.22 12.01
CA TYR A 98 -5.17 -4.88 11.96
C TYR A 98 -6.23 -3.77 11.99
N LEU A 99 -7.30 -3.87 11.20
CA LEU A 99 -8.39 -2.87 11.23
C LEU A 99 -9.02 -2.75 12.62
N ARG A 100 -9.24 -3.87 13.32
CA ARG A 100 -9.80 -3.85 14.69
C ARG A 100 -8.84 -3.23 15.69
N GLU A 101 -7.57 -3.63 15.66
CA GLU A 101 -6.53 -3.15 16.59
C GLU A 101 -6.26 -1.65 16.41
N GLU A 102 -6.23 -1.20 15.15
CA GLU A 102 -5.97 0.20 14.78
C GLU A 102 -7.23 1.06 14.65
N ARG A 103 -8.38 0.53 15.09
CA ARG A 103 -9.70 1.22 15.12
C ARG A 103 -10.06 1.85 13.77
N GLN A 104 -9.87 1.08 12.71
CA GLN A 104 -10.20 1.46 11.34
C GLN A 104 -11.45 0.72 10.87
N THR A 105 -12.16 1.33 9.93
CA THR A 105 -13.37 0.79 9.33
C THR A 105 -13.13 0.58 7.85
N LEU A 106 -13.38 -0.64 7.37
CA LEU A 106 -13.50 -0.90 5.94
C LEU A 106 -14.74 -0.16 5.42
N VAL A 107 -14.54 0.74 4.47
CA VAL A 107 -15.61 1.50 3.81
C VAL A 107 -16.12 0.73 2.61
N GLU A 108 -15.21 0.20 1.79
CA GLU A 108 -15.55 -0.42 0.52
C GLU A 108 -14.40 -1.30 0.01
N TRP A 109 -14.72 -2.36 -0.74
CA TRP A 109 -13.78 -3.05 -1.61
C TRP A 109 -13.83 -2.43 -3.01
N LEU A 110 -12.84 -1.63 -3.36
CA LEU A 110 -12.78 -0.94 -4.66
C LEU A 110 -12.61 -1.91 -5.83
N ASP A 111 -12.08 -3.10 -5.57
CA ASP A 111 -11.93 -4.18 -6.55
C ASP A 111 -13.26 -4.81 -7.01
N GLU A 112 -14.37 -4.55 -6.31
CA GLU A 112 -15.71 -5.09 -6.64
C GLU A 112 -16.50 -4.19 -7.61
N ARG A 113 -15.90 -3.11 -8.11
CA ARG A 113 -16.52 -2.19 -9.08
C ARG A 113 -16.40 -2.71 -10.52
N ASP A 114 -17.46 -2.52 -11.30
CA ASP A 114 -17.55 -2.86 -12.73
C ASP A 114 -16.84 -1.84 -13.65
#